data_AF-A0A939C4Y2-F1
#
_entry.id   AF-A0A939C4Y2-F1
#
_cell.length_a   1.000
_cell.length_b   1.000
_cell.length_c   1.000
_cell.angle_alpha   90.00
_cell.angle_beta   90.00
_cell.angle_gamma   90.00
#
_symmetry.space_group_name_H-M   'P 1'
#
loop_
_entity.id
_entity.type
_entity.pdbx_description
1 polymer ?
#
loop_
_entity_poly.entity_id
_entity_poly.type
_entity_poly.pdbx_seq_one_letter_code
_entity_poly.pdbx_strand_id
1 'polypeptide(L)'
;MGNETKKFHFMEMDWLVYFPKDGNKGKYLGYNVLLIDRKKVADEPEKRITLHEILETPEFEKSYPHTVGYYKEASGKSAEFKPEYLEIRRISTIEEFWLFLNALDI
;
A
#
# COMPACT_ATOMS: atom_id res chain seq x y z
N MET A 1 4.57 -17.82 -13.82
CA MET A 1 3.87 -17.91 -12.52
C MET A 1 4.40 -16.78 -11.65
N GLY A 2 3.83 -15.59 -11.79
CA GLY A 2 4.28 -14.40 -11.08
C GLY A 2 3.68 -14.36 -9.67
N ASN A 3 4.53 -14.13 -8.67
CA ASN A 3 4.10 -13.73 -7.34
C ASN A 3 3.58 -12.28 -7.41
N GLU A 4 2.35 -12.11 -7.89
CA GLU A 4 1.71 -10.82 -8.11
C GLU A 4 1.29 -10.23 -6.75
N THR A 5 2.15 -9.38 -6.19
CA THR A 5 1.85 -8.60 -4.98
C THR A 5 1.16 -7.31 -5.38
N LYS A 6 0.00 -6.99 -4.78
CA LYS A 6 -0.70 -5.72 -5.02
C LYS A 6 0.02 -4.62 -4.25
N LYS A 7 0.47 -3.57 -4.93
CA LYS A 7 1.30 -2.51 -4.32
C LYS A 7 0.56 -1.20 -4.33
N PHE A 8 0.39 -0.62 -3.14
CA PHE A 8 -0.26 0.66 -2.95
C PHE A 8 0.74 1.68 -2.44
N HIS A 9 0.65 2.90 -2.95
CA HIS A 9 1.45 4.03 -2.53
C HIS A 9 0.57 5.06 -1.85
N PHE A 10 0.81 5.30 -0.57
CA PHE A 10 0.21 6.37 0.19
C PHE A 10 1.11 7.61 0.08
N MET A 11 0.71 8.54 -0.79
CA MET A 11 1.62 9.58 -1.28
C MET A 11 2.02 10.61 -0.21
N GLU A 12 1.14 10.93 0.75
CA GLU A 12 1.43 11.99 1.73
C GLU A 12 2.52 11.56 2.73
N MET A 13 2.58 10.27 3.07
CA MET A 13 3.61 9.68 3.94
C MET A 13 4.78 9.10 3.12
N ASP A 14 4.62 8.94 1.82
CA ASP A 14 5.54 8.22 0.92
C ASP A 14 5.73 6.74 1.32
N TRP A 15 4.63 6.10 1.72
CA TRP A 15 4.61 4.71 2.19
C TRP A 15 4.14 3.75 1.11
N LEU A 16 4.88 2.67 0.90
CA LEU A 16 4.46 1.56 0.04
C LEU A 16 3.94 0.41 0.87
N VAL A 17 2.74 -0.07 0.54
CA VAL A 17 2.10 -1.22 1.19
C VAL A 17 1.87 -2.32 0.17
N TYR A 18 2.49 -3.48 0.38
CA TYR A 18 2.40 -4.64 -0.50
C TYR A 18 1.50 -5.69 0.14
N PHE A 19 0.43 -6.03 -0.57
CA PHE A 19 -0.52 -7.05 -0.18
C PHE A 19 -0.17 -8.38 -0.88
N PRO A 20 -0.28 -9.51 -0.17
CA PRO A 20 -0.11 -10.83 -0.77
C PRO A 20 -1.24 -11.11 -1.78
N LYS A 21 -0.91 -11.88 -2.84
CA LYS A 21 -1.82 -12.23 -3.94
C LYS A 21 -3.15 -12.82 -3.48
N ASP A 22 -3.09 -13.74 -2.51
CA ASP A 22 -4.26 -14.47 -2.01
C ASP A 22 -5.00 -13.73 -0.88
N GLY A 23 -4.63 -12.46 -0.61
CA GLY A 23 -4.99 -11.70 0.59
C GLY A 23 -6.40 -11.12 0.64
N ASN A 24 -7.35 -11.56 -0.19
CA ASN A 24 -8.69 -10.94 -0.28
C ASN A 24 -9.85 -11.82 0.23
N LYS A 25 -9.60 -12.80 1.11
CA LYS A 25 -10.66 -13.66 1.67
C LYS A 25 -10.66 -13.62 3.20
N GLY A 26 -11.26 -12.59 3.82
CA GLY A 26 -11.43 -12.55 5.28
C GLY A 26 -11.38 -11.17 5.96
N LYS A 27 -11.22 -11.18 7.30
CA LYS A 27 -11.15 -9.98 8.15
C LYS A 27 -9.85 -9.22 7.92
N TYR A 28 -9.95 -8.00 7.41
CA TYR A 28 -8.84 -7.24 6.86
C TYR A 28 -7.81 -6.73 7.87
N LEU A 29 -8.21 -6.44 9.11
CA LEU A 29 -7.30 -5.92 10.14
C LEU A 29 -6.12 -6.87 10.43
N GLY A 30 -6.32 -8.18 10.28
CA GLY A 30 -5.30 -9.20 10.52
C GLY A 30 -4.35 -9.46 9.36
N TYR A 31 -4.47 -8.77 8.22
CA TYR A 31 -3.61 -9.06 7.07
C TYR A 31 -2.17 -8.61 7.32
N ASN A 32 -1.25 -9.56 7.16
CA ASN A 32 0.17 -9.27 7.11
C ASN A 32 0.51 -8.68 5.74
N VAL A 33 1.00 -7.45 5.75
CA VAL A 33 1.46 -6.71 4.59
C VAL A 33 2.94 -6.38 4.74
N LEU A 34 3.57 -6.03 3.63
CA LEU A 34 4.89 -5.43 3.64
C LEU A 34 4.73 -3.91 3.62
N LEU A 35 5.30 -3.22 4.59
CA LEU A 35 5.39 -1.77 4.62
C LEU A 35 6.82 -1.33 4.31
N ILE A 36 6.96 -0.39 3.38
CA ILE A 36 8.21 0.32 3.10
C ILE A 36 7.95 1.81 3.27
N ASP A 37 8.61 2.42 4.24
CA ASP A 37 8.65 3.87 4.41
C ASP A 37 9.80 4.41 3.58
N ARG A 38 9.50 5.09 2.46
CA ARG A 38 10.54 5.58 1.56
C ARG A 38 11.19 6.88 2.01
N LYS A 39 10.61 7.58 2.99
CA LYS A 39 11.23 8.79 3.59
C LYS A 39 12.34 8.40 4.55
N LYS A 40 12.22 7.25 5.20
CA LYS A 40 13.28 6.71 6.06
C LYS A 40 14.35 6.09 5.17
N VAL A 41 15.58 6.49 5.44
CA VAL A 41 16.79 6.26 4.63
C VAL A 41 16.91 4.79 4.20
N ALA A 42 17.55 4.55 3.05
CA ALA A 42 17.75 3.29 2.32
C ALA A 42 18.20 2.03 3.11
N ASP A 43 18.45 2.15 4.41
CA ASP A 43 18.86 1.07 5.32
C ASP A 43 17.73 0.53 6.22
N GLU A 44 16.52 1.11 6.22
CA GLU A 44 15.40 0.48 6.92
C GLU A 44 14.84 -0.71 6.09
N PRO A 45 14.89 -1.94 6.62
CA PRO A 45 14.41 -3.11 5.91
C PRO A 45 12.89 -3.08 5.75
N GLU A 46 12.40 -3.69 4.68
CA GLU A 46 10.98 -3.94 4.45
C GLU A 46 10.34 -4.54 5.72
N LYS A 47 9.35 -3.84 6.30
CA LYS A 47 8.74 -4.25 7.55
C LYS A 47 7.51 -5.10 7.27
N ARG A 48 7.52 -6.35 7.74
CA ARG A 48 6.29 -7.16 7.80
C ARG A 48 5.47 -6.70 9.00
N ILE A 49 4.26 -6.24 8.72
CA ILE A 49 3.37 -5.62 9.71
C ILE A 49 1.92 -5.99 9.37
N THR A 50 1.02 -5.95 10.35
CA THR A 50 -0.40 -6.08 10.06
C THR A 50 -0.99 -4.77 9.54
N LEU A 51 -2.07 -4.85 8.77
CA LEU A 51 -2.83 -3.65 8.40
C LEU A 51 -3.30 -2.90 9.63
N HIS A 52 -3.78 -3.60 10.66
CA HIS A 52 -4.22 -2.95 11.90
C HIS A 52 -3.14 -2.05 12.51
N GLU A 53 -1.91 -2.52 12.60
CA GLU A 53 -0.79 -1.73 13.12
C GLU A 53 -0.47 -0.50 12.25
N ILE A 54 -0.68 -0.56 10.92
CA ILE A 54 -0.56 0.62 10.06
C ILE A 54 -1.63 1.65 10.42
N LEU A 55 -2.88 1.20 10.63
CA LEU A 55 -4.00 2.08 10.97
C LEU A 55 -3.85 2.74 12.35
N GLU A 56 -3.25 2.02 13.30
CA GLU A 56 -2.96 2.55 14.63
C GLU A 56 -1.79 3.54 14.63
N THR A 57 -1.08 3.68 13.50
CA THR A 57 0.01 4.65 13.42
C THR A 57 -0.57 6.07 13.33
N PRO A 58 -0.28 6.98 14.27
CA PRO A 58 -0.89 8.31 14.29
C PRO A 58 -0.61 9.14 13.04
N GLU A 59 0.50 8.89 12.35
CA GLU A 59 0.84 9.56 11.10
C GLU A 59 -0.13 9.19 9.96
N PHE A 60 -0.62 7.96 9.95
CA PHE A 60 -1.60 7.50 8.97
C PHE A 60 -2.92 8.24 9.20
N GLU A 61 -3.50 8.17 10.39
CA GLU A 61 -4.79 8.82 10.69
C GLU A 61 -4.74 10.35 10.49
N LYS A 62 -3.65 11.01 10.90
CA LYS A 62 -3.50 12.47 10.76
C LYS A 62 -3.33 12.94 9.31
N SER A 63 -2.99 12.02 8.41
CA SER A 63 -2.74 12.34 6.99
C SER A 63 -3.95 12.07 6.10
N TYR A 64 -5.11 11.72 6.68
CA TYR A 64 -6.36 11.73 5.91
C TYR A 64 -6.73 13.15 5.46
N PRO A 65 -7.34 13.29 4.26
CA PRO A 65 -7.57 12.25 3.26
C PRO A 65 -6.27 11.85 2.56
N HIS A 66 -6.11 10.56 2.25
CA HIS A 66 -4.94 10.04 1.56
C HIS A 66 -5.13 10.03 0.04
N THR A 67 -4.06 10.25 -0.69
CA THR A 67 -3.96 9.96 -2.12
C THR A 67 -3.25 8.62 -2.28
N VAL A 68 -3.98 7.62 -2.78
CA VAL A 68 -3.49 6.26 -2.92
C VAL A 68 -3.32 5.89 -4.39
N GLY A 69 -2.08 5.57 -4.77
CA GLY A 69 -1.76 5.05 -6.09
C GLY A 69 -1.60 3.53 -6.09
N TYR A 70 -2.28 2.82 -6.99
CA TYR A 70 -2.09 1.39 -7.22
C TYR A 70 -1.09 1.16 -8.35
N TYR A 71 0.01 0.45 -8.11
CA TYR A 71 1.06 0.25 -9.11
C TYR A 71 0.69 -0.73 -10.22
N LYS A 72 1.23 -0.47 -11.41
CA LYS A 72 1.38 -1.48 -12.46
C LYS A 72 2.51 -2.44 -12.09
N GLU A 73 2.27 -3.75 -12.18
CA GLU A 73 3.14 -4.81 -11.63
C GLU A 73 4.62 -4.69 -11.99
N ALA A 74 4.93 -4.14 -13.16
CA ALA A 74 6.27 -3.88 -13.67
C ALA A 74 6.93 -2.64 -13.04
N SER A 75 7.05 -2.58 -11.71
CA SER A 75 7.79 -1.50 -11.04
C SER A 75 9.30 -1.78 -11.09
N GLY A 76 10.02 -1.12 -12.00
CA GLY A 76 11.46 -1.29 -12.24
C GLY A 76 12.36 -0.72 -11.14
N LYS A 77 13.53 -1.33 -10.95
CA LYS A 77 14.53 -1.01 -9.90
C LYS A 77 15.54 0.08 -10.30
N SER A 78 15.18 1.03 -11.16
CA SER A 78 16.13 2.04 -11.67
C SER A 78 16.05 3.37 -10.91
N ALA A 79 17.16 4.08 -10.81
CA ALA A 79 17.26 5.40 -10.16
C ALA A 79 16.40 6.49 -10.85
N GLU A 80 15.95 6.25 -12.08
CA GLU A 80 15.05 7.13 -12.84
C GLU A 80 13.59 6.64 -12.84
N PHE A 81 13.25 5.67 -12.00
CA PHE A 81 11.94 5.03 -12.00
C PHE A 81 10.83 6.04 -11.66
N LYS A 82 10.03 6.39 -12.66
CA LYS A 82 8.75 7.07 -12.46
C LYS A 82 7.69 6.01 -12.14
N PRO A 83 6.99 6.11 -11.00
CA PRO A 83 5.94 5.15 -10.68
C PRO A 83 4.80 5.23 -11.70
N GLU A 84 4.56 4.13 -12.41
CA GLU A 84 3.37 3.95 -13.24
C GLU A 84 2.23 3.40 -12.37
N TYR A 85 1.21 4.24 -12.14
CA TYR A 85 0.01 3.84 -11.42
C TYR A 85 -1.05 3.37 -12.42
N LEU A 86 -1.68 2.23 -12.14
CA LEU A 86 -2.89 1.77 -12.83
C LEU A 86 -4.09 2.64 -12.47
N GLU A 87 -4.18 3.02 -11.19
CA GLU A 87 -5.25 3.88 -10.68
C GLU A 87 -4.71 4.74 -9.54
N ILE A 88 -5.15 5.99 -9.47
CA ILE A 88 -4.89 6.89 -8.34
C ILE A 88 -6.25 7.33 -7.80
N ARG A 89 -6.46 7.15 -6.51
CA ARG A 89 -7.72 7.49 -5.85
C ARG A 89 -7.46 8.24 -4.55
N ARG A 90 -8.24 9.30 -4.33
CA ARG A 90 -8.31 9.96 -3.02
C ARG A 90 -9.30 9.21 -2.15
N ILE A 91 -8.87 8.85 -0.93
CA ILE A 91 -9.68 8.19 0.07
C ILE A 91 -9.73 9.07 1.33
N SER A 92 -10.91 9.23 1.90
CA SER A 92 -11.14 10.06 3.08
C SER A 92 -11.30 9.23 4.35
N THR A 93 -11.51 7.94 4.19
CA THR A 93 -11.72 6.99 5.28
C THR A 93 -11.05 5.66 4.95
N ILE A 94 -10.90 4.83 5.98
CA ILE A 94 -10.33 3.51 5.78
C ILE A 94 -11.31 2.59 5.04
N GLU A 95 -12.61 2.78 5.20
CA GLU A 95 -13.65 2.07 4.47
C GLU A 95 -13.58 2.33 2.97
N GLU A 96 -13.28 3.57 2.55
CA GLU A 96 -13.07 3.89 1.13
C GLU A 96 -11.83 3.19 0.57
N PHE A 97 -10.76 3.07 1.35
CA PHE A 97 -9.60 2.27 0.96
C PHE A 97 -9.97 0.80 0.76
N TRP A 98 -10.80 0.24 1.65
CA TRP A 98 -11.26 -1.14 1.53
C TRP A 98 -12.13 -1.38 0.32
N LEU A 99 -13.03 -0.44 0.01
CA LEU A 99 -13.81 -0.50 -1.22
C LEU A 99 -12.87 -0.47 -2.43
N PHE A 100 -11.79 0.31 -2.38
CA PHE A 100 -10.79 0.34 -3.44
C PHE A 100 -10.03 -1.00 -3.55
N LEU A 101 -9.55 -1.57 -2.44
CA LEU A 101 -8.88 -2.88 -2.43
C LEU A 101 -9.77 -4.01 -2.96
N ASN A 102 -11.04 -4.03 -2.56
CA ASN A 102 -11.99 -5.05 -2.97
C ASN A 102 -12.50 -4.84 -4.40
N ALA A 103 -12.57 -3.60 -4.89
CA ALA A 103 -12.92 -3.33 -6.30
C ALA A 103 -11.85 -3.86 -7.27
N LEU A 104 -10.61 -3.99 -6.80
CA LEU A 104 -9.50 -4.60 -7.54
C LEU A 104 -9.54 -6.14 -7.47
N ASP A 105 -10.74 -6.75 -7.40
CA ASP A 105 -10.97 -8.21 -7.35
C ASP A 105 -10.47 -8.86 -8.67
N ILE A 106 -9.19 -9.27 -8.61
CA ILE A 106 -8.43 -10.18 -9.48
C ILE A 106 -7.69 -11.12 -8.52
#